data_AF-A0A371JXJ6-F1
#
_entry.id   AF-A0A371JXJ6-F1
#
_cell.length_a   1.000
_cell.length_b   1.000
_cell.length_c   1.000
_cell.angle_alpha   90.00
_cell.angle_beta   90.00
_cell.angle_gamma   90.00
#
_symmetry.space_group_name_H-M   'P 1'
#
loop_
_entity.id
_entity.type
_entity.pdbx_description
1 polymer ?
#
loop_
_entity_poly.entity_id
_entity_poly.type
_entity_poly.pdbx_seq_one_letter_code
_entity_poly.pdbx_strand_id
1 'polypeptide(L)'
;MLLAALLPAAAVQGREANDETRVAAYFERIAQSPPRLRMFLQAMPKGGDLHNHASGSVYAEDYLRWAGEQGYCVDSASHRIERPPCEAPGRLPARDLASRDYASYSRAIDTLSMRNAPLPDADHFFASFDGFRAVSSGDDGRVIAATRELAAADQVAYLELMSMPAGAKPLLEAVQHLDGEDFAGLNDVLDPLLPAAVARARAEVDGEEARFAQAQACGTAAAAPACAVEVRYQIPVLRQRSPAQAYAAMRFGFALALADPRWVGVNIVGPEHHPVAQRDYGLHMRMFAQLKHRYPSVRLALHAGEQTLGLVPPQALRDHIALAVRLAGADRIGHGVDIAYETDAPALLREMARRRVAVEINLSSNAAILGVSGPAHPLATYREAGVPVVLSTDDQGVLRSDLSHEYQRAVQEQGLRYPDLKQIARDSLEYAFLPGASLWTSRAGGARVDACARSREAADADCERYLQGSAKARQQWRLELALAKFEREVGR
;
A
#
# COMPACT_ATOMS: atom_id res chain seq x y z
N MET A 1 34.17 5.06 -38.72
CA MET A 1 32.83 5.68 -38.82
C MET A 1 31.78 4.58 -38.84
N LEU A 2 31.25 4.19 -37.67
CA LEU A 2 30.03 3.38 -37.63
C LEU A 2 28.85 4.35 -37.73
N LEU A 3 28.10 4.29 -38.84
CA LEU A 3 26.80 4.94 -38.94
C LEU A 3 25.84 4.21 -38.01
N ALA A 4 25.51 4.83 -36.88
CA ALA A 4 24.32 4.48 -36.12
C ALA A 4 23.10 4.89 -36.94
N ALA A 5 22.38 3.92 -37.50
CA ALA A 5 21.15 4.17 -38.23
C ALA A 5 20.07 4.67 -37.25
N LEU A 6 19.82 5.98 -37.28
CA LEU A 6 18.68 6.60 -36.62
C LEU A 6 17.40 6.13 -37.32
N LEU A 7 16.68 5.19 -36.70
CA LEU A 7 15.34 4.85 -37.14
C LEU A 7 14.40 6.06 -36.91
N PRO A 8 13.51 6.39 -37.87
CA PRO A 8 12.59 7.50 -37.71
C PRO A 8 11.60 7.22 -36.57
N ALA A 9 11.27 8.25 -35.78
CA ALA A 9 10.44 8.16 -34.57
C ALA A 9 9.06 7.49 -34.78
N ALA A 10 8.51 7.54 -36.00
CA ALA A 10 7.27 6.86 -36.37
C ALA A 10 7.41 5.32 -36.40
N ALA A 11 8.59 4.79 -36.78
CA ALA A 11 8.84 3.35 -36.85
C ALA A 11 8.97 2.71 -35.46
N VAL A 12 9.47 3.46 -34.46
CA VAL A 12 9.61 2.98 -33.08
C VAL A 12 8.25 2.93 -32.37
N GLN A 13 7.41 3.97 -32.53
CA GLN A 13 6.04 3.96 -31.99
C GLN A 13 5.18 2.85 -32.63
N GLY A 14 5.33 2.62 -33.94
CA GLY A 14 4.67 1.51 -34.62
C GLY A 14 5.12 0.15 -34.09
N ARG A 15 6.38 0.00 -33.68
CA ARG A 15 6.92 -1.25 -33.11
C ARG A 15 6.41 -1.53 -31.70
N GLU A 16 6.41 -0.54 -30.81
CA GLU A 16 5.88 -0.69 -29.45
C GLU A 16 4.39 -1.07 -29.46
N ALA A 17 3.59 -0.42 -30.31
CA ALA A 17 2.19 -0.76 -30.49
C ALA A 17 1.98 -2.20 -31.01
N ASN A 18 2.89 -2.68 -31.87
CA ASN A 18 2.88 -4.06 -32.36
C ASN A 18 3.28 -5.08 -31.28
N ASP A 19 4.24 -4.76 -30.42
CA ASP A 19 4.67 -5.62 -29.31
C ASP A 19 3.55 -5.74 -28.26
N GLU A 20 2.93 -4.63 -27.85
CA GLU A 20 1.78 -4.64 -26.93
C GLU A 20 0.61 -5.46 -27.50
N THR A 21 0.28 -5.29 -28.79
CA THR A 21 -0.78 -6.06 -29.46
C THR A 21 -0.47 -7.57 -29.47
N ARG A 22 0.78 -7.96 -29.73
CA ARG A 22 1.21 -9.38 -29.69
C ARG A 22 1.06 -9.94 -28.29
N VAL A 23 1.52 -9.21 -27.28
CA VAL A 23 1.49 -9.62 -25.88
C VAL A 23 0.04 -9.74 -25.40
N ALA A 24 -0.82 -8.78 -25.74
CA ALA A 24 -2.25 -8.85 -25.46
C ALA A 24 -2.89 -10.11 -26.09
N ALA A 25 -2.59 -10.40 -27.35
CA ALA A 25 -3.11 -11.61 -28.00
C ALA A 25 -2.59 -12.90 -27.36
N TYR A 26 -1.35 -12.93 -26.86
CA TYR A 26 -0.83 -14.06 -26.08
C TYR A 26 -1.51 -14.19 -24.72
N PHE A 27 -1.69 -13.05 -24.04
CA PHE A 27 -2.34 -12.95 -22.75
C PHE A 27 -3.76 -13.55 -22.79
N GLU A 28 -4.56 -13.19 -23.78
CA GLU A 28 -5.92 -13.74 -23.95
C GLU A 28 -5.92 -15.28 -24.05
N ARG A 29 -4.89 -15.88 -24.69
CA ARG A 29 -4.78 -17.34 -24.80
C ARG A 29 -4.44 -18.03 -23.48
N ILE A 30 -3.81 -17.32 -22.55
CA ILE A 30 -3.37 -17.87 -21.26
C ILE A 30 -4.21 -17.40 -20.08
N ALA A 31 -5.09 -16.42 -20.25
CA ALA A 31 -5.90 -15.83 -19.17
C ALA A 31 -6.73 -16.86 -18.39
N GLN A 32 -7.23 -17.89 -19.08
CA GLN A 32 -7.99 -18.99 -18.48
C GLN A 32 -7.12 -20.14 -17.96
N SER A 33 -5.79 -20.01 -18.02
CA SER A 33 -4.83 -21.00 -17.51
C SER A 33 -4.12 -20.43 -16.28
N PRO A 34 -4.60 -20.69 -15.05
CA PRO A 34 -4.06 -20.07 -13.85
C PRO A 34 -2.52 -20.18 -13.71
N PRO A 35 -1.88 -21.35 -13.96
CA PRO A 35 -0.42 -21.45 -13.86
C PRO A 35 0.33 -20.60 -14.91
N ARG A 36 -0.16 -20.55 -16.15
CA ARG A 36 0.47 -19.77 -17.22
C ARG A 36 0.26 -18.27 -17.01
N LEU A 37 -0.96 -17.89 -16.61
CA LEU A 37 -1.28 -16.53 -16.22
C LEU A 37 -0.39 -16.07 -15.07
N ARG A 38 -0.22 -16.92 -14.04
CA ARG A 38 0.66 -16.63 -12.91
C ARG A 38 2.11 -16.38 -13.35
N MET A 39 2.67 -17.24 -14.20
CA MET A 39 4.04 -17.05 -14.73
C MET A 39 4.17 -15.73 -15.50
N PHE A 40 3.17 -15.39 -16.31
CA PHE A 40 3.14 -14.12 -17.04
C PHE A 40 3.11 -12.93 -16.08
N LEU A 41 2.21 -12.95 -15.11
CA LEU A 41 2.02 -11.85 -14.18
C LEU A 41 3.21 -11.69 -13.23
N GLN A 42 3.86 -12.77 -12.81
CA GLN A 42 5.08 -12.72 -12.01
C GLN A 42 6.18 -11.90 -12.70
N ALA A 43 6.30 -12.03 -14.04
CA ALA A 43 7.30 -11.32 -14.82
C ALA A 43 6.86 -9.90 -15.24
N MET A 44 5.56 -9.57 -15.16
CA MET A 44 5.03 -8.28 -15.59
C MET A 44 5.43 -7.16 -14.61
N PRO A 45 6.03 -6.04 -15.07
CA PRO A 45 6.24 -4.84 -14.26
C PRO A 45 4.91 -4.21 -13.82
N LYS A 46 4.76 -3.93 -12.52
CA LYS A 46 3.48 -3.47 -11.93
C LYS A 46 3.46 -2.03 -11.44
N GLY A 47 4.56 -1.30 -11.60
CA GLY A 47 4.67 0.07 -11.09
C GLY A 47 4.85 0.05 -9.57
N GLY A 48 3.88 0.60 -8.84
CA GLY A 48 3.89 0.63 -7.37
C GLY A 48 2.72 -0.06 -6.68
N ASP A 49 2.93 -0.41 -5.41
CA ASP A 49 1.91 -0.82 -4.45
C ASP A 49 1.64 0.34 -3.48
N LEU A 50 0.44 0.92 -3.54
CA LEU A 50 0.11 2.18 -2.87
C LEU A 50 -0.65 2.02 -1.56
N HIS A 51 -1.09 0.80 -1.26
CA HIS A 51 -1.90 0.48 -0.09
C HIS A 51 -1.35 -0.81 0.51
N ASN A 52 -0.44 -0.65 1.46
CA ASN A 52 0.30 -1.75 2.04
C ASN A 52 0.64 -1.42 3.49
N HIS A 53 0.10 -2.19 4.44
CA HIS A 53 0.45 -2.03 5.86
C HIS A 53 1.75 -2.76 6.13
N ALA A 54 2.78 -2.02 6.57
CA ALA A 54 4.14 -2.57 6.68
C ALA A 54 4.18 -3.88 7.48
N SER A 55 3.53 -3.90 8.65
CA SER A 55 3.53 -5.09 9.50
C SER A 55 2.72 -6.26 8.95
N GLY A 56 1.74 -6.01 8.09
CA GLY A 56 0.94 -7.08 7.49
C GLY A 56 1.48 -7.62 6.17
N SER A 57 2.51 -6.99 5.57
CA SER A 57 3.16 -7.51 4.37
C SER A 57 4.15 -8.65 4.62
N VAL A 58 4.56 -8.87 5.87
CA VAL A 58 5.51 -9.94 6.26
C VAL A 58 4.77 -11.24 6.56
N TYR A 59 5.25 -12.35 6.02
CA TYR A 59 4.62 -13.65 6.25
C TYR A 59 4.85 -14.16 7.68
N ALA A 60 3.88 -14.91 8.20
CA ALA A 60 3.93 -15.52 9.54
C ALA A 60 5.20 -16.35 9.77
N GLU A 61 5.71 -17.05 8.74
CA GLU A 61 6.94 -17.84 8.83
C GLU A 61 8.16 -16.98 9.13
N ASP A 62 8.23 -15.77 8.56
CA ASP A 62 9.32 -14.83 8.85
C ASP A 62 9.24 -14.34 10.29
N TYR A 63 8.04 -13.98 10.78
CA TYR A 63 7.87 -13.60 12.18
C TYR A 63 8.26 -14.71 13.16
N LEU A 64 7.89 -15.96 12.87
CA LEU A 64 8.28 -17.11 13.70
C LEU A 64 9.79 -17.36 13.69
N ARG A 65 10.42 -17.20 12.52
CA ARG A 65 11.89 -17.28 12.39
C ARG A 65 12.56 -16.18 13.20
N TRP A 66 12.11 -14.93 13.09
CA TRP A 66 12.67 -13.79 13.82
C TRP A 66 12.47 -13.94 15.33
N ALA A 67 11.31 -14.45 15.75
CA ALA A 67 11.05 -14.81 17.14
C ALA A 67 12.10 -15.81 17.66
N GLY A 68 12.43 -16.85 16.88
CA GLY A 68 13.45 -17.84 17.26
C GLY A 68 14.87 -17.27 17.37
N GLU A 69 15.22 -16.32 16.50
CA GLU A 69 16.48 -15.58 16.55
C GLU A 69 16.58 -14.69 17.79
N GLN A 70 15.47 -14.03 18.17
CA GLN A 70 15.38 -13.13 19.33
C GLN A 70 15.13 -13.87 20.67
N GLY A 71 14.94 -15.20 20.64
CA GLY A 71 14.69 -16.01 21.84
C GLY A 71 13.27 -15.87 22.40
N TYR A 72 12.31 -15.50 21.55
CA TYR A 72 10.90 -15.35 21.90
C TYR A 72 10.19 -16.71 21.92
N CYS A 73 8.96 -16.71 22.42
CA CYS A 73 8.14 -17.89 22.65
C CYS A 73 6.87 -17.87 21.77
N VAL A 74 6.26 -19.02 21.59
CA VAL A 74 4.89 -19.19 21.09
C VAL A 74 4.05 -19.74 22.24
N ASP A 75 2.96 -19.06 22.56
CA ASP A 75 2.00 -19.54 23.56
C ASP A 75 1.26 -20.78 23.03
N SER A 76 1.17 -21.85 23.82
CA SER A 76 0.66 -23.15 23.36
C SER A 76 -0.86 -23.19 23.19
N ALA A 77 -1.59 -22.24 23.79
CA ALA A 77 -3.05 -22.19 23.74
C ALA A 77 -3.54 -21.24 22.63
N SER A 78 -3.00 -20.02 22.62
CA SER A 78 -3.34 -18.97 21.67
C SER A 78 -2.50 -19.01 20.39
N HIS A 79 -1.34 -19.67 20.41
CA HIS A 79 -0.38 -19.72 19.30
C HIS A 79 0.17 -18.35 18.85
N ARG A 80 0.07 -17.35 19.72
CA ARG A 80 0.63 -16.01 19.53
C ARG A 80 2.11 -16.00 19.91
N ILE A 81 2.88 -15.09 19.31
CA ILE A 81 4.27 -14.87 19.67
C ILE A 81 4.34 -13.98 20.91
N GLU A 82 5.12 -14.41 21.91
CA GLU A 82 5.32 -13.70 23.16
C GLU A 82 6.80 -13.46 23.47
N ARG A 83 7.07 -12.41 24.24
CA ARG A 83 8.42 -12.11 24.74
C ARG A 83 8.85 -13.14 25.80
N PRO A 84 10.16 -13.39 25.96
CA PRO A 84 10.68 -14.26 27.01
C PRO A 84 10.27 -13.77 28.41
N PRO A 85 10.31 -14.65 29.44
CA PRO A 85 10.85 -16.01 29.46
C PRO A 85 9.95 -17.07 28.79
N CYS A 86 10.56 -18.18 28.30
CA CYS A 86 9.86 -19.30 27.65
C CYS A 86 9.76 -20.55 28.55
N GLU A 87 10.29 -20.50 29.76
CA GLU A 87 10.32 -21.61 30.71
C GLU A 87 8.99 -21.80 31.44
N ALA A 88 8.06 -20.84 31.32
CA ALA A 88 6.74 -20.95 31.93
C ALA A 88 5.89 -22.05 31.27
N PRO A 89 5.04 -22.77 32.03
CA PRO A 89 4.10 -23.74 31.46
C PRO A 89 3.26 -23.10 30.36
N GLY A 90 3.12 -23.82 29.24
CA GLY A 90 2.35 -23.34 28.09
C GLY A 90 3.12 -22.40 27.17
N ARG A 91 4.42 -22.18 27.37
CA ARG A 91 5.27 -21.42 26.43
C ARG A 91 6.25 -22.35 25.72
N LEU A 92 6.23 -22.30 24.39
CA LEU A 92 7.14 -23.05 23.55
C LEU A 92 8.21 -22.09 23.02
N PRO A 93 9.52 -22.39 23.13
CA PRO A 93 10.51 -21.59 22.43
C PRO A 93 10.20 -21.51 20.93
N ALA A 94 10.31 -20.34 20.30
CA ALA A 94 10.07 -20.22 18.86
C ALA A 94 11.22 -20.82 18.02
N ARG A 95 12.43 -20.83 18.58
CA ARG A 95 13.63 -21.39 17.94
C ARG A 95 13.43 -22.86 17.58
N ASP A 96 13.61 -23.21 16.30
CA ASP A 96 13.45 -24.58 15.79
C ASP A 96 12.04 -25.17 16.03
N LEU A 97 11.00 -24.34 16.20
CA LEU A 97 9.64 -24.82 16.49
C LEU A 97 9.12 -25.73 15.36
N ALA A 98 9.39 -25.40 14.10
CA ALA A 98 8.95 -26.18 12.95
C ALA A 98 9.44 -27.64 12.96
N SER A 99 10.64 -27.91 13.48
CA SER A 99 11.22 -29.25 13.55
C SER A 99 10.89 -29.97 14.86
N ARG A 100 10.77 -29.24 15.97
CA ARG A 100 10.47 -29.82 17.29
C ARG A 100 8.98 -30.11 17.51
N ASP A 101 8.10 -29.27 16.99
CA ASP A 101 6.65 -29.40 17.10
C ASP A 101 5.97 -28.73 15.89
N TYR A 102 5.90 -29.47 14.79
CA TYR A 102 5.25 -29.02 13.56
C TYR A 102 3.77 -28.65 13.76
N ALA A 103 3.06 -29.33 14.66
CA ALA A 103 1.64 -29.06 14.87
C ALA A 103 1.43 -27.66 15.48
N SER A 104 2.23 -27.29 16.48
CA SER A 104 2.19 -25.95 17.07
C SER A 104 2.73 -24.88 16.12
N TYR A 105 3.77 -25.18 15.32
CA TYR A 105 4.24 -24.29 14.26
C TYR A 105 3.13 -24.01 13.23
N SER A 106 2.43 -25.04 12.78
CA SER A 106 1.33 -24.90 11.83
C SER A 106 0.18 -24.06 12.40
N ARG A 107 -0.25 -24.33 13.65
CA ARG A 107 -1.31 -23.53 14.29
C ARG A 107 -0.90 -22.07 14.52
N ALA A 108 0.39 -21.82 14.77
CA ALA A 108 0.91 -20.45 14.83
C ALA A 108 0.76 -19.75 13.48
N ILE A 109 1.10 -20.37 12.35
CA ILE A 109 0.85 -19.75 11.04
C ILE A 109 -0.64 -19.45 10.83
N ASP A 110 -1.53 -20.38 11.19
CA ASP A 110 -2.99 -20.16 11.09
C ASP A 110 -3.48 -19.00 11.98
N THR A 111 -2.83 -18.76 13.12
CA THR A 111 -3.13 -17.64 14.03
C THR A 111 -2.59 -16.31 13.53
N LEU A 112 -1.41 -16.33 12.89
CA LEU A 112 -0.68 -15.15 12.45
C LEU A 112 -1.04 -14.73 11.01
N SER A 113 -1.98 -15.41 10.36
CA SER A 113 -2.42 -15.16 8.98
C SER A 113 -3.85 -15.61 8.75
N MET A 114 -4.40 -15.36 7.56
CA MET A 114 -5.70 -15.87 7.12
C MET A 114 -5.65 -17.33 6.65
N ARG A 115 -4.52 -18.03 6.83
CA ARG A 115 -4.40 -19.43 6.43
C ARG A 115 -5.40 -20.28 7.22
N ASN A 116 -6.28 -20.98 6.50
CA ASN A 116 -7.34 -21.82 7.06
C ASN A 116 -8.42 -21.08 7.89
N ALA A 117 -8.48 -19.74 7.83
CA ALA A 117 -9.54 -18.98 8.49
C ALA A 117 -10.92 -19.26 7.85
N PRO A 118 -12.02 -19.28 8.63
CA PRO A 118 -13.37 -19.47 8.11
C PRO A 118 -13.91 -18.18 7.45
N LEU A 119 -13.55 -17.94 6.18
CA LEU A 119 -13.87 -16.70 5.49
C LEU A 119 -15.38 -16.51 5.18
N PRO A 120 -15.91 -15.26 5.21
CA PRO A 120 -15.19 -14.03 5.58
C PRO A 120 -15.03 -13.88 7.10
N ASP A 121 -13.87 -13.39 7.55
CA ASP A 121 -13.57 -13.25 8.98
C ASP A 121 -12.67 -12.03 9.23
N ALA A 122 -13.31 -10.88 9.45
CA ALA A 122 -12.62 -9.64 9.80
C ALA A 122 -11.98 -9.69 11.20
N ASP A 123 -12.61 -10.39 12.15
CA ASP A 123 -12.12 -10.46 13.53
C ASP A 123 -10.80 -11.25 13.60
N HIS A 124 -10.74 -12.41 12.92
CA HIS A 124 -9.51 -13.19 12.79
C HIS A 124 -8.40 -12.40 12.08
N PHE A 125 -8.75 -11.69 10.99
CA PHE A 125 -7.81 -10.84 10.28
C PHE A 125 -7.16 -9.80 11.20
N PHE A 126 -7.94 -9.01 11.93
CA PHE A 126 -7.39 -8.01 12.85
C PHE A 126 -6.68 -8.63 14.07
N ALA A 127 -7.11 -9.82 14.52
CA ALA A 127 -6.46 -10.56 15.61
C ALA A 127 -5.06 -11.09 15.22
N SER A 128 -4.79 -11.32 13.93
CA SER A 128 -3.48 -11.80 13.47
C SER A 128 -2.33 -10.83 13.82
N PHE A 129 -2.54 -9.52 13.65
CA PHE A 129 -1.58 -8.45 14.01
C PHE A 129 -1.20 -8.50 15.48
N ASP A 130 -2.20 -8.77 16.29
CA ASP A 130 -2.13 -8.98 17.72
C ASP A 130 -1.22 -10.18 18.07
N GLY A 131 -1.21 -11.21 17.21
CA GLY A 131 -0.42 -12.42 17.37
C GLY A 131 1.07 -12.26 17.10
N PHE A 132 1.48 -11.42 16.14
CA PHE A 132 2.90 -11.16 15.84
C PHE A 132 3.44 -9.84 16.40
N ARG A 133 2.57 -9.03 17.05
CA ARG A 133 2.91 -7.70 17.59
C ARG A 133 4.20 -7.68 18.41
N ALA A 134 4.45 -8.70 19.20
CA ALA A 134 5.62 -8.77 20.07
C ALA A 134 6.94 -8.61 19.29
N VAL A 135 7.00 -9.19 18.09
CA VAL A 135 8.17 -9.22 17.20
C VAL A 135 8.16 -8.03 16.23
N SER A 136 7.00 -7.71 15.64
CA SER A 136 6.93 -6.60 14.68
C SER A 136 7.16 -5.25 15.33
N SER A 137 6.75 -5.06 16.60
CA SER A 137 6.88 -3.78 17.29
C SER A 137 8.33 -3.45 17.62
N GLY A 138 8.86 -2.41 16.99
CA GLY A 138 10.21 -1.89 17.25
C GLY A 138 11.30 -2.49 16.37
N ASP A 139 10.93 -3.22 15.32
CA ASP A 139 11.83 -3.72 14.27
C ASP A 139 11.29 -3.40 12.87
N ASP A 140 10.78 -2.18 12.70
CA ASP A 140 10.17 -1.71 11.44
C ASP A 140 11.17 -1.79 10.28
N GLY A 141 12.47 -1.58 10.55
CA GLY A 141 13.52 -1.75 9.55
C GLY A 141 13.57 -3.16 8.94
N ARG A 142 13.39 -4.21 9.74
CA ARG A 142 13.38 -5.60 9.23
C ARG A 142 12.11 -5.91 8.47
N VAL A 143 10.98 -5.39 8.93
CA VAL A 143 9.69 -5.45 8.24
C VAL A 143 9.79 -4.80 6.86
N ILE A 144 10.26 -3.56 6.79
CA ILE A 144 10.45 -2.81 5.54
C ILE A 144 11.41 -3.54 4.59
N ALA A 145 12.50 -4.11 5.11
CA ALA A 145 13.45 -4.88 4.31
C ALA A 145 12.79 -6.10 3.64
N ALA A 146 12.06 -6.90 4.41
CA ALA A 146 11.36 -8.06 3.89
C ALA A 146 10.30 -7.68 2.85
N THR A 147 9.53 -6.62 3.10
CA THR A 147 8.54 -6.12 2.12
C THR A 147 9.19 -5.65 0.82
N ARG A 148 10.36 -5.01 0.87
CA ARG A 148 11.13 -4.63 -0.35
C ARG A 148 11.62 -5.83 -1.14
N GLU A 149 12.06 -6.89 -0.46
CA GLU A 149 12.49 -8.12 -1.11
C GLU A 149 11.32 -8.79 -1.86
N LEU A 150 10.14 -8.86 -1.22
CA LEU A 150 8.92 -9.38 -1.84
C LEU A 150 8.50 -8.54 -3.06
N ALA A 151 8.52 -7.21 -2.92
CA ALA A 151 8.21 -6.29 -4.01
C ALA A 151 9.17 -6.46 -5.21
N ALA A 152 10.47 -6.60 -4.96
CA ALA A 152 11.46 -6.81 -6.01
C ALA A 152 11.25 -8.15 -6.73
N ALA A 153 10.96 -9.22 -5.97
CA ALA A 153 10.62 -10.52 -6.54
C ALA A 153 9.36 -10.46 -7.42
N ASP A 154 8.45 -9.54 -7.11
CA ASP A 154 7.16 -9.38 -7.79
C ASP A 154 7.11 -8.28 -8.87
N GLN A 155 8.28 -7.77 -9.28
CA GLN A 155 8.42 -6.71 -10.29
C GLN A 155 7.68 -5.40 -9.93
N VAL A 156 7.65 -5.08 -8.64
CA VAL A 156 7.14 -3.82 -8.08
C VAL A 156 8.33 -2.92 -7.80
N ALA A 157 8.31 -1.71 -8.37
CA ALA A 157 9.42 -0.76 -8.29
C ALA A 157 9.23 0.30 -7.20
N TYR A 158 8.00 0.44 -6.67
CA TYR A 158 7.64 1.49 -5.73
C TYR A 158 6.68 0.99 -4.65
N LEU A 159 6.88 1.39 -3.40
CA LEU A 159 5.99 1.09 -2.28
C LEU A 159 5.60 2.36 -1.52
N GLU A 160 4.33 2.46 -1.15
CA GLU A 160 3.88 3.35 -0.07
C GLU A 160 3.45 2.52 1.14
N LEU A 161 4.30 2.44 2.14
CA LEU A 161 4.08 1.62 3.33
C LEU A 161 3.43 2.41 4.46
N MET A 162 2.38 1.87 5.04
CA MET A 162 1.79 2.43 6.26
C MET A 162 2.60 1.94 7.45
N SER A 163 3.30 2.88 8.12
CA SER A 163 4.13 2.59 9.28
C SER A 163 4.04 3.72 10.31
N MET A 164 4.03 3.37 11.59
CA MET A 164 3.94 4.33 12.69
C MET A 164 5.26 4.37 13.46
N PRO A 165 6.08 5.41 13.31
CA PRO A 165 7.32 5.58 14.06
C PRO A 165 7.08 5.58 15.57
N ALA A 166 8.03 5.05 16.33
CA ALA A 166 7.95 5.01 17.79
C ALA A 166 7.98 6.43 18.41
N GLY A 167 8.47 7.41 17.66
CA GLY A 167 8.38 8.84 17.99
C GLY A 167 6.95 9.34 18.25
N ALA A 168 5.91 8.69 17.73
CA ALA A 168 4.51 9.08 17.96
C ALA A 168 4.03 8.76 19.39
N LYS A 169 4.60 7.75 20.06
CA LYS A 169 4.09 7.20 21.32
C LYS A 169 3.93 8.26 22.43
N PRO A 170 4.92 9.12 22.73
CA PRO A 170 4.77 10.13 23.78
C PRO A 170 3.64 11.13 23.52
N LEU A 171 3.36 11.46 22.25
CA LEU A 171 2.26 12.35 21.88
C LEU A 171 0.90 11.71 22.21
N LEU A 172 0.75 10.44 21.87
CA LEU A 172 -0.48 9.67 22.09
C LEU A 172 -0.75 9.47 23.59
N GLU A 173 0.30 9.28 24.39
CA GLU A 173 0.20 9.15 25.85
C GLU A 173 -0.14 10.49 26.51
N ALA A 174 0.41 11.60 26.02
CA ALA A 174 0.19 12.94 26.58
C ALA A 174 -1.27 13.41 26.52
N VAL A 175 -2.03 12.95 25.51
CA VAL A 175 -3.41 13.41 25.28
C VAL A 175 -4.48 12.37 25.61
N GLN A 176 -4.10 11.17 26.07
CA GLN A 176 -5.00 10.01 26.14
C GLN A 176 -6.27 10.21 27.00
N HIS A 177 -6.23 11.17 27.93
CA HIS A 177 -7.33 11.50 28.85
C HIS A 177 -7.99 12.86 28.55
N LEU A 178 -7.60 13.52 27.45
CA LEU A 178 -8.13 14.82 27.07
C LEU A 178 -9.39 14.67 26.20
N ASP A 179 -10.18 15.73 26.13
CA ASP A 179 -11.31 15.82 25.22
C ASP A 179 -10.79 15.89 23.77
N GLY A 180 -11.28 14.98 22.93
CA GLY A 180 -10.87 14.91 21.54
C GLY A 180 -11.57 15.91 20.62
N GLU A 181 -12.58 16.64 21.10
CA GLU A 181 -13.21 17.72 20.34
C GLU A 181 -12.57 19.10 20.61
N ASP A 182 -11.79 19.25 21.69
CA ASP A 182 -11.02 20.46 21.99
C ASP A 182 -9.69 20.49 21.21
N PHE A 183 -9.78 20.75 19.90
CA PHE A 183 -8.61 20.81 19.04
C PHE A 183 -7.59 21.87 19.48
N ALA A 184 -8.03 22.97 20.11
CA ALA A 184 -7.13 24.01 20.59
C ALA A 184 -6.32 23.50 21.78
N GLY A 185 -6.98 22.97 22.82
CA GLY A 185 -6.31 22.39 23.98
C GLY A 185 -5.39 21.22 23.63
N LEU A 186 -5.78 20.38 22.66
CA LEU A 186 -4.90 19.33 22.15
C LEU A 186 -3.64 19.90 21.50
N ASN A 187 -3.76 20.96 20.70
CA ASN A 187 -2.59 21.61 20.08
C ASN A 187 -1.67 22.26 21.12
N ASP A 188 -2.22 22.86 22.17
CA ASP A 188 -1.40 23.44 23.26
C ASP A 188 -0.50 22.38 23.93
N VAL A 189 -0.98 21.14 24.04
CA VAL A 189 -0.20 20.00 24.57
C VAL A 189 0.76 19.42 23.52
N LEU A 190 0.33 19.29 22.27
CA LEU A 190 1.09 18.60 21.22
C LEU A 190 2.20 19.46 20.60
N ASP A 191 1.97 20.75 20.40
CA ASP A 191 2.90 21.64 19.69
C ASP A 191 4.31 21.68 20.30
N PRO A 192 4.48 21.74 21.64
CA PRO A 192 5.80 21.68 22.26
C PRO A 192 6.51 20.32 22.09
N LEU A 193 5.76 19.24 21.92
CA LEU A 193 6.29 17.86 21.86
C LEU A 193 6.60 17.42 20.43
N LEU A 194 5.92 17.99 19.42
CA LEU A 194 6.04 17.62 18.01
C LEU A 194 7.48 17.67 17.47
N PRO A 195 8.31 18.71 17.73
CA PRO A 195 9.67 18.77 17.18
C PRO A 195 10.54 17.58 17.59
N ALA A 196 10.46 17.18 18.87
CA ALA A 196 11.23 16.04 19.38
C ALA A 196 10.73 14.70 18.80
N ALA A 197 9.40 14.54 18.70
CA ALA A 197 8.79 13.36 18.09
C ALA A 197 9.19 13.21 16.61
N VAL A 198 9.16 14.30 15.84
CA VAL A 198 9.57 14.33 14.42
C VAL A 198 11.06 14.04 14.28
N ALA A 199 11.93 14.67 15.09
CA ALA A 199 13.36 14.43 15.04
C ALA A 199 13.70 12.95 15.32
N ARG A 200 13.02 12.36 16.30
CA ARG A 200 13.16 10.93 16.62
C ARG A 200 12.72 10.04 15.45
N ALA A 201 11.56 10.29 14.86
CA ALA A 201 11.06 9.52 13.72
C ALA A 201 12.01 9.56 12.52
N ARG A 202 12.61 10.73 12.24
CA ARG A 202 13.60 10.88 11.15
C ARG A 202 14.85 10.04 11.42
N ALA A 203 15.37 10.10 12.65
CA ALA A 203 16.54 9.32 13.05
C ALA A 203 16.27 7.80 13.02
N GLU A 204 15.05 7.37 13.37
CA GLU A 204 14.61 5.98 13.25
C GLU A 204 14.70 5.50 11.78
N VAL A 205 14.05 6.20 10.84
CA VAL A 205 14.08 5.84 9.42
C VAL A 205 15.49 5.95 8.82
N ASP A 206 16.29 6.95 9.21
CA ASP A 206 17.70 7.04 8.78
C ASP A 206 18.50 5.79 9.17
N GLY A 207 18.34 5.33 10.41
CA GLY A 207 19.00 4.13 10.90
C GLY A 207 18.52 2.86 10.19
N GLU A 208 17.23 2.75 9.90
CA GLU A 208 16.64 1.61 9.20
C GLU A 208 17.09 1.51 7.75
N GLU A 209 17.06 2.63 7.02
CA GLU A 209 17.55 2.69 5.63
C GLU A 209 19.04 2.36 5.54
N ALA A 210 19.84 2.85 6.48
CA ALA A 210 21.27 2.55 6.53
C ALA A 210 21.53 1.05 6.79
N ARG A 211 20.81 0.44 7.75
CA ARG A 211 20.92 -1.00 8.03
C ARG A 211 20.47 -1.84 6.85
N PHE A 212 19.37 -1.48 6.20
CA PHE A 212 18.90 -2.13 4.98
C PHE A 212 19.94 -2.05 3.87
N ALA A 213 20.44 -0.85 3.59
CA ALA A 213 21.44 -0.63 2.54
C ALA A 213 22.71 -1.45 2.77
N GLN A 214 23.17 -1.53 4.02
CA GLN A 214 24.30 -2.37 4.40
C GLN A 214 24.01 -3.86 4.20
N ALA A 215 22.86 -4.35 4.72
CA ALA A 215 22.49 -5.77 4.65
C ALA A 215 22.31 -6.26 3.20
N GLN A 216 21.81 -5.40 2.32
CA GLN A 216 21.56 -5.71 0.91
C GLN A 216 22.71 -5.29 -0.03
N ALA A 217 23.83 -4.83 0.53
CA ALA A 217 24.98 -4.32 -0.21
C ALA A 217 24.63 -3.25 -1.26
N CYS A 218 23.65 -2.39 -0.97
CA CYS A 218 23.19 -1.35 -1.89
C CYS A 218 24.32 -0.39 -2.26
N GLY A 219 24.35 0.07 -3.51
CA GLY A 219 25.41 0.93 -4.04
C GLY A 219 26.70 0.20 -4.40
N THR A 220 26.76 -1.13 -4.25
CA THR A 220 27.89 -1.96 -4.67
C THR A 220 27.53 -2.82 -5.88
N ALA A 221 28.50 -3.50 -6.49
CA ALA A 221 28.26 -4.48 -7.55
C ALA A 221 27.49 -5.73 -7.06
N ALA A 222 27.42 -5.97 -5.76
CA ALA A 222 26.69 -7.07 -5.13
C ALA A 222 25.29 -6.66 -4.63
N ALA A 223 24.80 -5.47 -5.01
CA ALA A 223 23.51 -4.96 -4.58
C ALA A 223 22.37 -5.95 -4.91
N ALA A 224 21.57 -6.28 -3.90
CA ALA A 224 20.39 -7.11 -4.10
C ALA A 224 19.31 -6.37 -4.91
N PRO A 225 18.41 -7.08 -5.61
CA PRO A 225 17.32 -6.46 -6.36
C PRO A 225 16.44 -5.51 -5.52
N ALA A 226 16.27 -5.81 -4.23
CA ALA A 226 15.52 -4.97 -3.28
C ALA A 226 16.05 -3.54 -3.17
N CYS A 227 17.34 -3.29 -3.45
CA CYS A 227 17.93 -1.94 -3.47
C CYS A 227 17.33 -1.03 -4.55
N ALA A 228 16.70 -1.59 -5.58
CA ALA A 228 16.07 -0.83 -6.66
C ALA A 228 14.62 -0.43 -6.37
N VAL A 229 14.02 -1.00 -5.31
CA VAL A 229 12.64 -0.68 -4.90
C VAL A 229 12.64 0.61 -4.10
N GLU A 230 11.98 1.63 -4.62
CA GLU A 230 11.83 2.91 -3.92
C GLU A 230 10.68 2.82 -2.91
N VAL A 231 10.90 3.28 -1.68
CA VAL A 231 9.88 3.24 -0.62
C VAL A 231 9.58 4.63 -0.11
N ARG A 232 8.31 4.88 0.16
CA ARG A 232 7.78 6.02 0.90
C ARG A 232 6.81 5.54 1.95
N TYR A 233 6.50 6.41 2.89
CA TYR A 233 5.72 6.06 4.06
C TYR A 233 4.47 6.92 4.19
N GLN A 234 3.41 6.32 4.72
CA GLN A 234 2.21 6.99 5.18
C GLN A 234 2.02 6.74 6.67
N ILE A 235 1.45 7.70 7.38
CA ILE A 235 1.16 7.55 8.82
C ILE A 235 -0.22 6.92 9.01
N PRO A 236 -0.34 5.70 9.58
CA PRO A 236 -1.63 5.05 9.80
C PRO A 236 -2.29 5.52 11.11
N VAL A 237 -3.37 6.31 11.01
CA VAL A 237 -4.17 6.72 12.18
C VAL A 237 -5.16 5.62 12.55
N LEU A 238 -5.01 5.03 13.74
CA LEU A 238 -5.89 3.96 14.23
C LEU A 238 -7.25 4.53 14.68
N ARG A 239 -8.31 4.21 13.93
CA ARG A 239 -9.68 4.76 14.12
C ARG A 239 -10.44 4.23 15.34
N GLN A 240 -9.91 3.21 16.01
CA GLN A 240 -10.46 2.62 17.22
C GLN A 240 -9.92 3.24 18.51
N ARG A 241 -8.93 4.15 18.41
CA ARG A 241 -8.40 4.89 19.56
C ARG A 241 -9.35 6.00 20.00
N SER A 242 -9.07 6.61 21.16
CA SER A 242 -9.84 7.78 21.58
C SER A 242 -9.68 8.93 20.57
N PRO A 243 -10.68 9.80 20.40
CA PRO A 243 -10.59 10.95 19.50
C PRO A 243 -9.34 11.82 19.72
N ALA A 244 -8.93 12.04 20.97
CA ALA A 244 -7.69 12.77 21.28
C ALA A 244 -6.44 12.07 20.75
N GLN A 245 -6.34 10.74 20.90
CA GLN A 245 -5.22 9.96 20.36
C GLN A 245 -5.22 9.91 18.83
N ALA A 246 -6.40 9.80 18.21
CA ALA A 246 -6.52 9.87 16.75
C ALA A 246 -6.03 11.25 16.24
N TYR A 247 -6.44 12.34 16.89
CA TYR A 247 -5.97 13.69 16.56
C TYR A 247 -4.45 13.84 16.73
N ALA A 248 -3.87 13.34 17.82
CA ALA A 248 -2.43 13.36 18.04
C ALA A 248 -1.65 12.59 16.96
N ALA A 249 -2.14 11.43 16.53
CA ALA A 249 -1.55 10.68 15.41
C ALA A 249 -1.63 11.48 14.10
N MET A 250 -2.77 12.14 13.82
CA MET A 250 -2.92 13.00 12.65
C MET A 250 -1.94 14.19 12.73
N ARG A 251 -1.88 14.91 13.85
CA ARG A 251 -0.95 16.03 14.08
C ARG A 251 0.50 15.62 13.83
N PHE A 252 0.89 14.47 14.38
CA PHE A 252 2.21 13.89 14.16
C PHE A 252 2.47 13.60 12.69
N GLY A 253 1.54 12.94 12.00
CA GLY A 253 1.73 12.57 10.61
C GLY A 253 1.80 13.76 9.65
N PHE A 254 0.98 14.79 9.88
CA PHE A 254 1.06 16.03 9.14
C PHE A 254 2.40 16.75 9.37
N ALA A 255 2.87 16.83 10.62
CA ALA A 255 4.16 17.44 10.93
C ALA A 255 5.33 16.68 10.29
N LEU A 256 5.30 15.35 10.32
CA LEU A 256 6.35 14.51 9.77
C LEU A 256 6.41 14.58 8.25
N ALA A 257 5.26 14.55 7.56
CA ALA A 257 5.19 14.66 6.10
C ALA A 257 5.70 16.02 5.57
N LEU A 258 5.64 17.07 6.38
CA LEU A 258 6.23 18.38 6.05
C LEU A 258 7.73 18.43 6.32
N ALA A 259 8.22 17.66 7.29
CA ALA A 259 9.60 17.71 7.75
C ALA A 259 10.52 16.71 7.03
N ASP A 260 9.98 15.65 6.43
CA ASP A 260 10.75 14.58 5.79
C ASP A 260 10.07 14.07 4.50
N PRO A 261 10.70 14.22 3.33
CA PRO A 261 10.11 13.85 2.04
C PRO A 261 9.95 12.33 1.82
N ARG A 262 10.42 11.49 2.76
CA ARG A 262 10.12 10.06 2.77
C ARG A 262 8.70 9.78 3.23
N TRP A 263 8.11 10.68 4.01
CA TRP A 263 6.74 10.59 4.52
C TRP A 263 5.82 11.40 3.60
N VAL A 264 4.97 10.71 2.85
CA VAL A 264 4.26 11.30 1.72
C VAL A 264 2.76 11.46 1.95
N GLY A 265 2.21 10.87 3.01
CA GLY A 265 0.79 11.01 3.32
C GLY A 265 0.39 10.58 4.72
N VAL A 266 -0.88 10.82 5.03
CA VAL A 266 -1.53 10.36 6.26
C VAL A 266 -2.76 9.52 5.86
N ASN A 267 -2.96 8.43 6.58
CA ASN A 267 -4.02 7.46 6.36
C ASN A 267 -4.84 7.29 7.65
N ILE A 268 -6.00 6.66 7.55
CA ILE A 268 -6.81 6.20 8.68
C ILE A 268 -7.10 4.73 8.47
N VAL A 269 -6.78 3.88 9.45
CA VAL A 269 -6.76 2.41 9.31
C VAL A 269 -7.47 1.75 10.48
N GLY A 270 -7.60 0.42 10.44
CA GLY A 270 -8.27 -0.40 11.45
C GLY A 270 -9.74 -0.68 11.11
N PRO A 271 -10.42 -1.54 11.87
CA PRO A 271 -11.77 -2.01 11.55
C PRO A 271 -12.76 -0.86 11.41
N GLU A 272 -13.26 -0.63 10.19
CA GLU A 272 -14.23 0.45 9.92
C GLU A 272 -15.56 0.23 10.62
N HIS A 273 -15.96 -1.03 10.79
CA HIS A 273 -17.18 -1.43 11.50
C HIS A 273 -17.07 -1.34 13.04
N HIS A 274 -15.89 -1.02 13.59
CA HIS A 274 -15.72 -0.92 15.04
C HIS A 274 -16.61 0.18 15.65
N PRO A 275 -17.24 -0.01 16.83
CA PRO A 275 -18.17 0.96 17.39
C PRO A 275 -17.62 2.38 17.56
N VAL A 276 -16.35 2.51 17.97
CA VAL A 276 -15.67 3.83 18.06
C VAL A 276 -15.48 4.44 16.67
N ALA A 277 -15.09 3.64 15.68
CA ALA A 277 -14.87 4.11 14.32
C ALA A 277 -16.17 4.64 13.70
N GLN A 278 -17.26 3.88 13.86
CA GLN A 278 -18.60 4.24 13.39
C GLN A 278 -19.13 5.50 14.07
N ARG A 279 -19.01 5.59 15.40
CA ARG A 279 -19.44 6.76 16.17
C ARG A 279 -18.67 8.02 15.77
N ASP A 280 -17.36 7.91 15.60
CA ASP A 280 -16.46 9.06 15.48
C ASP A 280 -16.06 9.37 14.03
N TYR A 281 -16.51 8.63 13.02
CA TYR A 281 -16.05 8.80 11.63
C TYR A 281 -16.21 10.25 11.15
N GLY A 282 -17.38 10.85 11.39
CA GLY A 282 -17.62 12.26 11.06
C GLY A 282 -16.69 13.22 11.81
N LEU A 283 -16.31 12.92 13.05
CA LEU A 283 -15.33 13.69 13.82
C LEU A 283 -13.92 13.52 13.24
N HIS A 284 -13.50 12.29 12.93
CA HIS A 284 -12.22 12.01 12.27
C HIS A 284 -12.07 12.80 10.96
N MET A 285 -13.12 12.84 10.13
CA MET A 285 -13.09 13.59 8.88
C MET A 285 -13.01 15.11 9.10
N ARG A 286 -13.64 15.66 10.16
CA ARG A 286 -13.44 17.07 10.56
C ARG A 286 -12.02 17.36 11.02
N MET A 287 -11.40 16.45 11.77
CA MET A 287 -10.00 16.57 12.21
C MET A 287 -9.06 16.62 11.00
N PHE A 288 -9.22 15.68 10.04
CA PHE A 288 -8.46 15.71 8.79
C PHE A 288 -8.69 17.00 8.00
N ALA A 289 -9.95 17.43 7.85
CA ALA A 289 -10.29 18.66 7.14
C ALA A 289 -9.60 19.89 7.73
N GLN A 290 -9.58 20.02 9.06
CA GLN A 290 -8.91 21.12 9.75
C GLN A 290 -7.40 21.11 9.46
N LEU A 291 -6.75 19.95 9.54
CA LEU A 291 -5.31 19.83 9.31
C LEU A 291 -4.95 20.02 7.84
N LYS A 292 -5.74 19.48 6.92
CA LYS A 292 -5.59 19.67 5.46
C LYS A 292 -5.76 21.14 5.08
N HIS A 293 -6.70 21.86 5.70
CA HIS A 293 -6.85 23.30 5.48
C HIS A 293 -5.57 24.07 5.89
N ARG A 294 -4.97 23.73 7.03
CA ARG A 294 -3.73 24.35 7.50
C ARG A 294 -2.50 23.92 6.69
N TYR A 295 -2.48 22.70 6.17
CA TYR A 295 -1.34 22.09 5.49
C TYR A 295 -1.79 21.42 4.17
N PRO A 296 -2.18 22.19 3.15
CA PRO A 296 -2.83 21.67 1.95
C PRO A 296 -1.93 20.76 1.09
N SER A 297 -0.62 20.80 1.29
CA SER A 297 0.34 19.95 0.58
C SER A 297 0.42 18.52 1.10
N VAL A 298 0.00 18.25 2.34
CA VAL A 298 0.04 16.89 2.92
C VAL A 298 -1.05 16.06 2.27
N ARG A 299 -0.70 14.90 1.73
CA ARG A 299 -1.63 14.03 0.99
C ARG A 299 -2.38 13.07 1.92
N LEU A 300 -3.59 12.67 1.51
CA LEU A 300 -4.47 11.79 2.27
C LEU A 300 -4.93 10.60 1.41
N ALA A 301 -4.71 9.36 1.87
CA ALA A 301 -5.14 8.12 1.20
C ALA A 301 -6.09 7.31 2.10
N LEU A 302 -7.23 7.88 2.47
CA LEU A 302 -8.03 7.38 3.59
C LEU A 302 -8.74 6.06 3.25
N HIS A 303 -8.64 5.04 4.10
CA HIS A 303 -9.58 3.92 4.01
C HIS A 303 -10.98 4.43 4.30
N ALA A 304 -11.91 4.16 3.38
CA ALA A 304 -13.30 4.53 3.50
C ALA A 304 -14.15 3.55 2.72
N GLY A 305 -15.31 3.19 3.28
CA GLY A 305 -16.22 2.25 2.65
C GLY A 305 -15.72 0.80 2.70
N GLU A 306 -14.85 0.47 3.65
CA GLU A 306 -14.40 -0.91 3.91
C GLU A 306 -15.42 -1.64 4.80
N GLN A 307 -16.65 -1.75 4.30
CA GLN A 307 -17.78 -2.31 5.03
C GLN A 307 -18.85 -2.83 4.06
N THR A 308 -19.79 -3.62 4.56
CA THR A 308 -20.86 -4.23 3.75
C THR A 308 -22.18 -4.30 4.50
N LEU A 309 -23.27 -4.43 3.75
CA LEU A 309 -24.58 -4.74 4.32
C LEU A 309 -24.54 -6.10 5.04
N GLY A 310 -24.92 -6.10 6.32
CA GLY A 310 -24.88 -7.29 7.17
C GLY A 310 -23.73 -7.26 8.19
N LEU A 311 -22.57 -6.69 7.82
CA LEU A 311 -21.51 -6.36 8.77
C LEU A 311 -21.87 -5.13 9.59
N VAL A 312 -22.47 -4.13 8.95
CA VAL A 312 -22.99 -2.90 9.59
C VAL A 312 -24.45 -2.65 9.19
N PRO A 313 -25.21 -1.87 9.98
CA PRO A 313 -26.59 -1.51 9.61
C PRO A 313 -26.61 -0.57 8.39
N PRO A 314 -27.71 -0.52 7.60
CA PRO A 314 -27.78 0.27 6.37
C PRO A 314 -27.50 1.78 6.50
N GLN A 315 -27.62 2.34 7.70
CA GLN A 315 -27.33 3.75 7.95
C GLN A 315 -25.83 4.06 7.92
N ALA A 316 -24.99 3.09 8.29
CA ALA A 316 -23.53 3.22 8.35
C ALA A 316 -22.85 3.23 6.96
N LEU A 317 -23.55 2.75 5.93
CA LEU A 317 -23.01 2.61 4.56
C LEU A 317 -23.22 3.86 3.68
N ARG A 318 -23.72 4.95 4.26
CA ARG A 318 -24.37 6.03 3.49
C ARG A 318 -23.49 7.21 3.13
N ASP A 319 -22.33 7.35 3.76
CA ASP A 319 -21.57 8.59 3.70
C ASP A 319 -20.05 8.49 3.93
N HIS A 320 -19.46 7.33 4.26
CA HIS A 320 -18.04 7.29 4.63
C HIS A 320 -17.11 7.70 3.48
N ILE A 321 -17.32 7.19 2.26
CA ILE A 321 -16.55 7.60 1.08
C ILE A 321 -16.85 9.07 0.76
N ALA A 322 -18.11 9.49 0.83
CA ALA A 322 -18.48 10.89 0.59
C ALA A 322 -17.79 11.86 1.57
N LEU A 323 -17.73 11.53 2.87
CA LEU A 323 -17.09 12.34 3.89
C LEU A 323 -15.57 12.37 3.70
N ALA A 324 -14.93 11.24 3.40
CA ALA A 324 -13.50 11.21 3.08
C ALA A 324 -13.17 12.11 1.87
N VAL A 325 -13.94 12.01 0.79
CA VAL A 325 -13.72 12.78 -0.44
C VAL A 325 -14.05 14.27 -0.27
N ARG A 326 -15.22 14.60 0.30
CA ARG A 326 -15.78 15.96 0.30
C ARG A 326 -15.37 16.77 1.53
N LEU A 327 -15.30 16.15 2.70
CA LEU A 327 -14.99 16.84 3.96
C LEU A 327 -13.49 16.80 4.24
N ALA A 328 -12.90 15.62 4.35
CA ALA A 328 -11.46 15.49 4.66
C ALA A 328 -10.55 15.91 3.51
N GLY A 329 -11.03 15.80 2.27
CA GLY A 329 -10.25 16.14 1.08
C GLY A 329 -9.25 15.05 0.70
N ALA A 330 -9.68 13.78 0.76
CA ALA A 330 -8.89 12.63 0.35
C ALA A 330 -8.37 12.77 -1.09
N ASP A 331 -7.09 12.44 -1.29
CA ASP A 331 -6.44 12.33 -2.59
C ASP A 331 -6.60 10.92 -3.19
N ARG A 332 -6.69 9.89 -2.33
CA ARG A 332 -7.05 8.50 -2.69
C ARG A 332 -7.97 7.89 -1.63
N ILE A 333 -8.75 6.88 -2.03
CA ILE A 333 -9.62 6.10 -1.15
C ILE A 333 -9.14 4.65 -1.12
N GLY A 334 -8.88 4.14 0.08
CA GLY A 334 -8.61 2.72 0.31
C GLY A 334 -9.89 1.89 0.31
N HIS A 335 -9.89 0.76 -0.39
CA HIS A 335 -11.00 -0.18 -0.57
C HIS A 335 -12.21 0.38 -1.36
N GLY A 336 -13.00 1.28 -0.75
CA GLY A 336 -14.19 1.86 -1.38
C GLY A 336 -15.27 0.83 -1.75
N VAL A 337 -15.48 -0.20 -0.93
CA VAL A 337 -16.34 -1.36 -1.26
C VAL A 337 -17.83 -1.00 -1.22
N ASP A 338 -18.27 -0.16 -0.30
CA ASP A 338 -19.68 0.17 -0.09
C ASP A 338 -20.24 1.28 -0.99
N ILE A 339 -19.52 1.72 -2.02
CA ILE A 339 -19.89 2.85 -2.89
C ILE A 339 -21.32 2.80 -3.42
N ALA A 340 -21.88 1.61 -3.63
CA ALA A 340 -23.25 1.43 -4.11
C ALA A 340 -24.33 1.84 -3.09
N TYR A 341 -23.97 1.96 -1.81
CA TYR A 341 -24.87 2.30 -0.70
C TYR A 341 -24.81 3.79 -0.30
N GLU A 342 -23.85 4.53 -0.83
CA GLU A 342 -23.72 5.98 -0.64
C GLU A 342 -25.01 6.70 -1.06
N THR A 343 -25.43 7.68 -0.25
CA THR A 343 -26.74 8.36 -0.42
C THR A 343 -26.94 8.96 -1.82
N ASP A 344 -25.87 9.41 -2.46
CA ASP A 344 -25.85 9.82 -3.87
C ASP A 344 -24.59 9.29 -4.57
N ALA A 345 -24.50 7.96 -4.65
CA ALA A 345 -23.39 7.25 -5.28
C ALA A 345 -23.08 7.75 -6.72
N PRO A 346 -24.06 7.96 -7.62
CA PRO A 346 -23.77 8.43 -8.97
C PRO A 346 -23.11 9.82 -9.00
N ALA A 347 -23.54 10.76 -8.14
CA ALA A 347 -22.89 12.07 -8.06
C ALA A 347 -21.49 11.97 -7.44
N LEU A 348 -21.31 11.13 -6.43
CA LEU A 348 -20.00 10.89 -5.82
C LEU A 348 -19.01 10.30 -6.82
N LEU A 349 -19.40 9.30 -7.60
CA LEU A 349 -18.57 8.71 -8.66
C LEU A 349 -18.15 9.75 -9.71
N ARG A 350 -19.09 10.58 -10.20
CA ARG A 350 -18.76 11.68 -11.13
C ARG A 350 -17.78 12.68 -10.52
N GLU A 351 -17.95 12.98 -9.23
CA GLU A 351 -17.06 13.88 -8.51
C GLU A 351 -15.64 13.30 -8.36
N MET A 352 -15.53 12.03 -7.95
CA MET A 352 -14.26 11.31 -7.82
C MET A 352 -13.53 11.24 -9.17
N ALA A 353 -14.23 10.93 -10.26
CA ALA A 353 -13.65 10.91 -11.60
C ALA A 353 -13.12 12.30 -12.02
N ARG A 354 -13.93 13.35 -11.83
CA ARG A 354 -13.55 14.73 -12.17
C ARG A 354 -12.34 15.21 -11.35
N ARG A 355 -12.30 14.88 -10.06
CA ARG A 355 -11.21 15.23 -9.15
C ARG A 355 -10.01 14.28 -9.25
N ARG A 356 -10.17 13.18 -9.97
CA ARG A 356 -9.21 12.07 -10.08
C ARG A 356 -8.79 11.51 -8.72
N VAL A 357 -9.76 11.33 -7.83
CA VAL A 357 -9.54 10.61 -6.56
C VAL A 357 -9.49 9.13 -6.88
N ALA A 358 -8.28 8.55 -6.84
CA ALA A 358 -8.08 7.15 -7.18
C ALA A 358 -8.59 6.23 -6.06
N VAL A 359 -9.05 5.04 -6.43
CA VAL A 359 -9.43 3.99 -5.49
C VAL A 359 -8.37 2.89 -5.48
N GLU A 360 -7.88 2.54 -4.30
CA GLU A 360 -6.94 1.45 -4.06
C GLU A 360 -7.73 0.15 -3.84
N ILE A 361 -7.61 -0.77 -4.80
CA ILE A 361 -8.45 -1.97 -4.92
C ILE A 361 -7.72 -3.17 -4.32
N ASN A 362 -8.24 -3.68 -3.20
CA ASN A 362 -7.63 -4.71 -2.37
C ASN A 362 -8.44 -6.02 -2.47
N LEU A 363 -8.37 -6.73 -3.61
CA LEU A 363 -9.27 -7.85 -3.92
C LEU A 363 -9.19 -8.98 -2.87
N SER A 364 -7.99 -9.39 -2.45
CA SER A 364 -7.76 -10.45 -1.44
C SER A 364 -8.26 -10.07 -0.08
N SER A 365 -8.01 -8.83 0.34
CA SER A 365 -8.57 -8.29 1.56
C SER A 365 -10.10 -8.32 1.51
N ASN A 366 -10.71 -7.69 0.51
CA ASN A 366 -12.17 -7.57 0.43
C ASN A 366 -12.89 -8.94 0.40
N ALA A 367 -12.30 -9.94 -0.25
CA ALA A 367 -12.85 -11.29 -0.21
C ALA A 367 -12.72 -11.93 1.18
N ALA A 368 -11.56 -11.79 1.83
CA ALA A 368 -11.27 -12.43 3.11
C ALA A 368 -12.01 -11.78 4.29
N ILE A 369 -12.18 -10.46 4.30
CA ILE A 369 -12.74 -9.74 5.45
C ILE A 369 -14.19 -9.28 5.25
N LEU A 370 -14.63 -9.06 4.01
CA LEU A 370 -15.98 -8.56 3.70
C LEU A 370 -16.84 -9.57 2.93
N GLY A 371 -16.25 -10.67 2.45
CA GLY A 371 -16.94 -11.66 1.61
C GLY A 371 -17.26 -11.14 0.20
N VAL A 372 -16.64 -10.03 -0.22
CA VAL A 372 -16.89 -9.40 -1.52
C VAL A 372 -15.85 -9.87 -2.53
N SER A 373 -16.29 -10.64 -3.52
CA SER A 373 -15.45 -11.19 -4.58
C SER A 373 -16.20 -11.29 -5.90
N GLY A 374 -15.47 -11.56 -6.99
CA GLY A 374 -16.08 -11.70 -8.32
C GLY A 374 -16.95 -10.50 -8.70
N PRO A 375 -18.13 -10.70 -9.31
CA PRO A 375 -18.97 -9.62 -9.81
C PRO A 375 -19.62 -8.76 -8.71
N ALA A 376 -19.53 -9.15 -7.43
CA ALA A 376 -20.03 -8.34 -6.32
C ALA A 376 -19.09 -7.16 -5.98
N HIS A 377 -17.84 -7.19 -6.46
CA HIS A 377 -16.87 -6.14 -6.21
C HIS A 377 -17.15 -4.89 -7.06
N PRO A 378 -17.08 -3.66 -6.51
CA PRO A 378 -17.44 -2.43 -7.23
C PRO A 378 -16.38 -1.93 -8.23
N LEU A 379 -15.41 -2.78 -8.61
CA LEU A 379 -14.29 -2.35 -9.47
C LEU A 379 -14.81 -1.89 -10.84
N ALA A 380 -15.72 -2.66 -11.44
CA ALA A 380 -16.35 -2.28 -12.69
C ALA A 380 -17.08 -0.93 -12.57
N THR A 381 -17.82 -0.71 -11.47
CA THR A 381 -18.56 0.53 -11.20
C THR A 381 -17.64 1.75 -11.20
N TYR A 382 -16.48 1.69 -10.53
CA TYR A 382 -15.51 2.78 -10.55
C TYR A 382 -14.95 3.05 -11.94
N ARG A 383 -14.53 1.99 -12.65
CA ARG A 383 -13.91 2.10 -13.98
C ARG A 383 -14.88 2.65 -15.02
N GLU A 384 -16.13 2.18 -15.01
CA GLU A 384 -17.19 2.66 -15.92
C GLU A 384 -17.54 4.13 -15.67
N ALA A 385 -17.46 4.59 -14.41
CA ALA A 385 -17.62 6.00 -14.06
C ALA A 385 -16.40 6.86 -14.40
N GLY A 386 -15.29 6.28 -14.89
CA GLY A 386 -14.05 6.98 -15.17
C GLY A 386 -13.25 7.36 -13.91
N VAL A 387 -13.54 6.74 -12.77
CA VAL A 387 -12.75 6.90 -11.55
C VAL A 387 -11.44 6.11 -11.72
N PRO A 388 -10.27 6.73 -11.47
CA PRO A 388 -9.00 6.01 -11.54
C PRO A 388 -8.92 4.93 -10.47
N VAL A 389 -8.28 3.81 -10.80
CA VAL A 389 -8.11 2.69 -9.86
C VAL A 389 -6.69 2.17 -9.91
N VAL A 390 -6.21 1.68 -8.77
CA VAL A 390 -4.93 0.96 -8.64
C VAL A 390 -5.19 -0.37 -7.96
N LEU A 391 -4.35 -1.37 -8.21
CA LEU A 391 -4.38 -2.65 -7.48
C LEU A 391 -3.28 -2.63 -6.41
N SER A 392 -3.58 -3.21 -5.25
CA SER A 392 -2.70 -3.19 -4.09
C SER A 392 -2.87 -4.43 -3.23
N THR A 393 -1.86 -4.74 -2.41
CA THR A 393 -1.83 -5.98 -1.64
C THR A 393 -2.51 -5.90 -0.28
N ASP A 394 -2.64 -4.71 0.29
CA ASP A 394 -3.10 -4.47 1.65
C ASP A 394 -2.17 -5.11 2.69
N ASP A 395 -2.36 -6.39 2.98
CA ASP A 395 -1.62 -7.16 3.98
C ASP A 395 -1.17 -8.51 3.40
N GLN A 396 -0.39 -8.51 2.32
CA GLN A 396 0.02 -9.73 1.59
C GLN A 396 0.55 -10.88 2.48
N GLY A 397 1.24 -10.56 3.59
CA GLY A 397 1.75 -11.55 4.52
C GLY A 397 0.64 -12.24 5.31
N VAL A 398 -0.28 -11.45 5.88
CA VAL A 398 -1.47 -11.92 6.60
C VAL A 398 -2.44 -12.62 5.65
N LEU A 399 -2.71 -12.04 4.48
CA LEU A 399 -3.63 -12.57 3.47
C LEU A 399 -3.05 -13.74 2.67
N ARG A 400 -1.75 -14.04 2.86
CA ARG A 400 -1.03 -15.12 2.16
C ARG A 400 -1.03 -14.95 0.64
N SER A 401 -0.94 -13.71 0.17
CA SER A 401 -0.96 -13.33 -1.25
C SER A 401 0.30 -12.55 -1.65
N ASP A 402 0.31 -11.96 -2.85
CA ASP A 402 1.28 -10.99 -3.36
C ASP A 402 0.62 -10.17 -4.49
N LEU A 403 1.28 -9.15 -5.04
CA LEU A 403 0.64 -8.26 -6.02
C LEU A 403 0.34 -8.97 -7.36
N SER A 404 1.16 -9.93 -7.76
CA SER A 404 0.86 -10.81 -8.91
C SER A 404 -0.42 -11.62 -8.69
N HIS A 405 -0.72 -12.03 -7.45
CA HIS A 405 -1.97 -12.68 -7.12
C HIS A 405 -3.15 -11.72 -7.25
N GLU A 406 -3.02 -10.47 -6.79
CA GLU A 406 -4.05 -9.44 -6.98
C GLU A 406 -4.32 -9.19 -8.46
N TYR A 407 -3.28 -9.07 -9.28
CA TYR A 407 -3.41 -8.97 -10.73
C TYR A 407 -4.07 -10.20 -11.34
N GLN A 408 -3.77 -11.40 -10.84
CA GLN A 408 -4.37 -12.64 -11.32
C GLN A 408 -5.87 -12.65 -11.03
N ARG A 409 -6.29 -12.26 -9.82
CA ARG A 409 -7.70 -12.11 -9.46
C ARG A 409 -8.39 -11.04 -10.28
N ALA A 410 -7.73 -9.93 -10.57
CA ALA A 410 -8.22 -8.88 -11.45
C ALA A 410 -8.59 -9.43 -12.85
N VAL A 411 -7.85 -10.41 -13.35
CA VAL A 411 -8.11 -11.04 -14.66
C VAL A 411 -9.23 -12.07 -14.54
N GLN A 412 -9.10 -12.99 -13.58
CA GLN A 412 -9.98 -14.17 -13.50
C GLN A 412 -11.36 -13.84 -12.94
N GLU A 413 -11.45 -12.87 -12.04
CA GLU A 413 -12.69 -12.53 -11.34
C GLU A 413 -13.33 -11.24 -11.84
N GLN A 414 -12.53 -10.29 -12.34
CA GLN A 414 -12.99 -8.98 -12.78
C GLN A 414 -12.91 -8.78 -14.30
N GLY A 415 -12.38 -9.77 -15.04
CA GLY A 415 -12.31 -9.74 -16.50
C GLY A 415 -11.35 -8.70 -17.09
N LEU A 416 -10.37 -8.23 -16.31
CA LEU A 416 -9.36 -7.28 -16.79
C LEU A 416 -8.43 -7.93 -17.82
N ARG A 417 -8.10 -7.18 -18.87
CA ARG A 417 -7.19 -7.62 -19.94
C ARG A 417 -5.84 -6.94 -19.82
N TYR A 418 -4.87 -7.40 -20.60
CA TYR A 418 -3.50 -6.87 -20.55
C TYR A 418 -3.40 -5.33 -20.64
N PRO A 419 -4.10 -4.63 -21.57
CA PRO A 419 -4.05 -3.17 -21.61
C PRO A 419 -4.60 -2.50 -20.35
N ASP A 420 -5.60 -3.13 -19.70
CA ASP A 420 -6.15 -2.64 -18.44
C ASP A 420 -5.12 -2.75 -17.31
N LEU A 421 -4.43 -3.90 -17.21
CA LEU A 421 -3.37 -4.13 -16.23
C LEU A 421 -2.18 -3.18 -16.44
N LYS A 422 -1.80 -2.95 -17.71
CA LYS A 422 -0.74 -2.00 -18.08
C LYS A 422 -1.13 -0.56 -17.69
N GLN A 423 -2.40 -0.19 -17.88
CA GLN A 423 -2.89 1.11 -17.41
C GLN A 423 -2.87 1.21 -15.89
N ILE A 424 -3.32 0.18 -15.17
CA ILE A 424 -3.30 0.16 -13.70
C ILE A 424 -1.87 0.30 -13.16
N ALA A 425 -0.89 -0.36 -13.79
CA ALA A 425 0.52 -0.22 -13.43
C ALA A 425 1.05 1.22 -13.65
N ARG A 426 0.56 1.92 -14.67
CA ARG A 426 0.90 3.34 -14.92
C ARG A 426 0.20 4.25 -13.91
N ASP A 427 -1.06 3.99 -13.63
CA ASP A 427 -1.88 4.74 -12.69
C ASP A 427 -1.32 4.62 -11.26
N SER A 428 -0.73 3.48 -10.89
CA SER A 428 -0.07 3.34 -9.59
C SER A 428 1.13 4.27 -9.38
N LEU A 429 1.75 4.79 -10.44
CA LEU A 429 2.79 5.83 -10.31
C LEU A 429 2.26 7.25 -10.55
N GLU A 430 1.16 7.40 -11.31
CA GLU A 430 0.49 8.69 -11.49
C GLU A 430 -0.17 9.16 -10.19
N TYR A 431 -0.85 8.25 -9.48
CA TYR A 431 -1.55 8.54 -8.23
C TYR A 431 -0.69 8.32 -6.98
N ALA A 432 0.54 7.81 -7.14
CA ALA A 432 1.55 7.83 -6.08
C ALA A 432 1.78 9.25 -5.55
N PHE A 433 2.07 9.38 -4.26
CA PHE A 433 2.47 10.62 -3.62
C PHE A 433 3.97 10.91 -3.77
N LEU A 434 4.63 10.30 -4.76
CA LEU A 434 5.97 10.66 -5.19
C LEU A 434 6.06 12.16 -5.51
N PRO A 435 7.10 12.87 -5.03
CA PRO A 435 7.28 14.28 -5.31
C PRO A 435 7.66 14.54 -6.77
N GLY A 436 7.26 15.71 -7.27
CA GLY A 436 7.56 16.19 -8.62
C GLY A 436 6.43 15.99 -9.62
N ALA A 437 6.59 16.60 -10.80
CA ALA A 437 5.60 16.57 -11.87
C ALA A 437 5.57 15.22 -12.61
N SER A 438 4.42 14.88 -13.18
CA SER A 438 4.23 13.66 -13.99
C SER A 438 5.07 13.68 -15.27
N LEU A 439 5.46 12.52 -15.78
CA LEU A 439 6.01 12.32 -17.13
C LEU A 439 4.97 12.62 -18.21
N TRP A 440 3.68 12.55 -17.86
CA TRP A 440 2.56 12.63 -18.79
C TRP A 440 1.89 14.00 -18.73
N THR A 441 1.38 14.45 -19.87
CA THR A 441 0.67 15.74 -19.98
C THR A 441 -0.77 15.68 -19.45
N SER A 442 -1.41 14.51 -19.50
CA SER A 442 -2.82 14.36 -19.13
C SER A 442 -3.14 13.03 -18.45
N ARG A 443 -3.07 11.92 -19.19
CA ARG A 443 -3.30 10.55 -18.72
C ARG A 443 -2.01 9.77 -18.79
N ALA A 444 -1.76 8.93 -17.77
CA ALA A 444 -0.62 8.04 -17.76
C ALA A 444 -0.64 7.08 -18.96
N GLY A 445 0.49 6.93 -19.65
CA GLY A 445 0.59 6.21 -20.92
C GLY A 445 0.23 7.03 -22.16
N GLY A 446 -0.19 8.29 -22.01
CA GLY A 446 -0.51 9.21 -23.11
C GLY A 446 0.69 9.98 -23.66
N ALA A 447 0.48 11.23 -24.07
CA ALA A 447 1.57 12.09 -24.53
C ALA A 447 2.48 12.48 -23.36
N ARG A 448 3.79 12.26 -23.51
CA ARG A 448 4.82 12.72 -22.57
C ARG A 448 4.96 14.24 -22.63
N VAL A 449 5.43 14.83 -21.54
CA VAL A 449 5.79 16.26 -21.51
C VAL A 449 6.81 16.60 -22.60
N ASP A 450 6.83 17.86 -23.06
CA ASP A 450 7.67 18.31 -24.18
C ASP A 450 9.14 17.94 -24.00
N ALA A 451 9.67 18.09 -22.77
CA ALA A 451 11.04 17.72 -22.41
C ALA A 451 11.38 16.25 -22.70
N CYS A 452 10.39 15.36 -22.69
CA CYS A 452 10.55 13.92 -22.93
C CYS A 452 9.79 13.41 -24.18
N ALA A 453 9.22 14.30 -24.99
CA ALA A 453 8.33 13.92 -26.10
C ALA A 453 9.03 13.13 -27.21
N ARG A 454 10.34 13.38 -27.42
CA ARG A 454 11.16 12.70 -28.44
C ARG A 454 11.90 11.48 -27.91
N SER A 455 12.07 11.38 -26.60
CA SER A 455 12.73 10.25 -25.95
C SER A 455 11.91 8.96 -26.12
N ARG A 456 12.60 7.84 -26.36
CA ARG A 456 12.00 6.51 -26.58
C ARG A 456 12.67 5.51 -25.64
N GLU A 457 13.64 4.76 -26.15
CA GLU A 457 14.40 3.75 -25.40
C GLU A 457 15.45 4.37 -24.46
N ALA A 458 15.89 5.60 -24.76
CA ALA A 458 16.79 6.39 -23.93
C ALA A 458 16.25 7.83 -23.78
N ALA A 459 16.57 8.45 -22.64
CA ALA A 459 16.28 9.85 -22.38
C ALA A 459 17.33 10.72 -23.09
N ASP A 460 16.89 11.73 -23.84
CA ASP A 460 17.78 12.79 -24.29
C ASP A 460 18.14 13.76 -23.14
N ALA A 461 19.09 14.67 -23.37
CA ALA A 461 19.61 15.55 -22.32
C ALA A 461 18.52 16.44 -21.66
N ASP A 462 17.48 16.82 -22.41
CA ASP A 462 16.38 17.62 -21.87
C ASP A 462 15.46 16.76 -21.00
N CYS A 463 15.16 15.54 -21.44
CA CYS A 463 14.40 14.59 -20.65
C CYS A 463 15.18 14.18 -19.39
N GLU A 464 16.48 13.91 -19.47
CA GLU A 464 17.31 13.60 -18.30
C GLU A 464 17.24 14.70 -17.24
N ARG A 465 17.31 15.97 -17.65
CA ARG A 465 17.18 17.11 -16.75
C ARG A 465 15.80 17.16 -16.09
N TYR A 466 14.74 16.91 -16.85
CA TYR A 466 13.38 16.82 -16.32
C TYR A 466 13.23 15.69 -15.30
N LEU A 467 13.75 14.51 -15.62
CA LEU A 467 13.74 13.33 -14.77
C LEU A 467 14.53 13.59 -13.47
N GLN A 468 15.70 14.24 -13.51
CA GLN A 468 16.45 14.59 -12.29
C GLN A 468 15.63 15.47 -11.33
N GLY A 469 14.75 16.34 -11.85
CA GLY A 469 13.89 17.21 -11.06
C GLY A 469 12.60 16.57 -10.50
N SER A 470 12.22 15.36 -10.93
CA SER A 470 10.97 14.72 -10.52
C SER A 470 11.13 13.23 -10.20
N ALA A 471 10.91 12.86 -8.93
CA ALA A 471 10.93 11.45 -8.51
C ALA A 471 9.80 10.66 -9.18
N LYS A 472 8.62 11.27 -9.29
CA LYS A 472 7.48 10.71 -10.01
C LYS A 472 7.81 10.39 -11.47
N ALA A 473 8.33 11.36 -12.22
CA ALA A 473 8.65 11.16 -13.63
C ALA A 473 9.76 10.11 -13.83
N ARG A 474 10.75 10.02 -12.92
CA ARG A 474 11.77 8.95 -12.96
C ARG A 474 11.16 7.57 -12.84
N GLN A 475 10.28 7.36 -11.87
CA GLN A 475 9.65 6.05 -11.68
C GLN A 475 8.75 5.70 -12.85
N GLN A 476 7.98 6.66 -13.37
CA GLN A 476 7.15 6.47 -14.56
C GLN A 476 8.00 6.12 -15.79
N TRP A 477 9.13 6.80 -15.99
CA TRP A 477 10.07 6.49 -17.06
C TRP A 477 10.65 5.07 -16.93
N ARG A 478 11.08 4.68 -15.73
CA ARG A 478 11.60 3.33 -15.44
C ARG A 478 10.56 2.26 -15.74
N LEU A 479 9.30 2.48 -15.34
CA LEU A 479 8.19 1.57 -15.64
C LEU A 479 8.00 1.39 -17.14
N GLU A 480 8.00 2.47 -17.94
CA GLU A 480 7.84 2.35 -19.40
C GLU A 480 8.98 1.55 -20.04
N LEU A 481 10.22 1.74 -19.59
CA LEU A 481 11.36 0.94 -20.07
C LEU A 481 11.22 -0.54 -19.68
N ALA A 482 10.76 -0.81 -18.46
CA ALA A 482 10.54 -2.18 -17.97
C ALA A 482 9.41 -2.88 -18.74
N LEU A 483 8.29 -2.19 -18.97
CA LEU A 483 7.16 -2.70 -19.76
C LEU A 483 7.59 -2.98 -21.19
N ALA A 484 8.29 -2.05 -21.84
CA ALA A 484 8.77 -2.25 -23.21
C ALA A 484 9.77 -3.43 -23.30
N LYS A 485 10.62 -3.63 -22.28
CA LYS A 485 11.50 -4.80 -22.20
C LYS A 485 10.68 -6.09 -22.07
N PHE A 486 9.76 -6.14 -21.12
CA PHE A 486 8.86 -7.27 -20.90
C PHE A 486 8.11 -7.64 -22.20
N GLU A 487 7.55 -6.67 -22.90
CA GLU A 487 6.76 -6.92 -24.12
C GLU A 487 7.61 -7.46 -25.29
N ARG A 488 8.89 -7.10 -25.36
CA ARG A 488 9.84 -7.64 -26.36
C ARG A 488 10.29 -9.06 -26.05
N GLU A 489 10.31 -9.44 -24.78
CA GLU A 489 10.75 -10.74 -24.29
C GLU A 489 9.59 -11.75 -24.31
N VAL A 490 8.38 -11.31 -23.99
CA VAL A 490 7.18 -12.15 -24.00
C VAL A 490 6.69 -12.40 -25.43
N GLY A 491 6.63 -13.68 -25.81
CA GLY A 491 6.16 -14.14 -27.13
C GLY A 491 7.27 -14.41 -28.15
N ARG A 492 8.54 -14.42 -27.71
CA ARG A 492 9.59 -15.25 -28.33
C ARG A 492 9.53 -16.65 -27.75
#